data_AF-A0AA45C745-F1
#
_entry.id   AF-A0AA45C745-F1
#
_cell.length_a   1.000
_cell.length_b   1.000
_cell.length_c   1.000
_cell.angle_alpha   90.00
_cell.angle_beta   90.00
_cell.angle_gamma   90.00
#
_symmetry.space_group_name_H-M   'P 1'
#
loop_
_entity.id
_entity.type
_entity.pdbx_description
1 polymer ?
#
loop_
_entity_poly.entity_id
_entity_poly.type
_entity_poly.pdbx_seq_one_letter_code
_entity_poly.pdbx_strand_id
1 'polypeptide(L)'
;MKKILYILLTLSILILLSSCILNEKELKKYEDDIKFSKLNTNSRNELVKLIYAAYNQGAECSYQELKKNESKMHNTKQVLAYYQYFMNEITLDETISKAFGERLSPTDFRLRNYVGNIIKNADDGSSTNWLIDYVDQEVPVKPQSTDRTFEELNPKKITNFDKKEMLTEKVEQIIKYTSEKGRFWDVWLKFYGQDYTESGKTYPKITPNESLTNQQIKEYAQYIVEMAYTYTHSDIMLNQSISESELWKKEIYFDHIPVELLLAVLTQESYLLPLTYRAEISGGKIYAVSFGLAHTLVNADNIVISKDHYDIGNGKSDQRNFETISKLYINKSGTEYEKYFSDWDLTMVRGSMIYSLTYLDIIYQKLIVEYE
;
A
#
# COMPACT_ATOMS: atom_id res chain seq x y z
N MET A 1 50.71 -14.79 44.67
CA MET A 1 50.50 -15.27 43.28
C MET A 1 49.10 -15.85 43.02
N LYS A 2 48.56 -16.76 43.84
CA LYS A 2 47.23 -17.39 43.59
C LYS A 2 46.04 -16.41 43.49
N LYS A 3 46.01 -15.33 44.28
CA LYS A 3 44.93 -14.32 44.25
C LYS A 3 44.92 -13.46 42.98
N ILE A 4 46.09 -13.09 42.46
CA ILE A 4 46.22 -12.30 41.23
C ILE A 4 45.82 -13.13 40.01
N LEU A 5 46.18 -14.42 40.01
CA LEU A 5 45.77 -15.36 38.96
C LEU A 5 44.24 -15.53 38.93
N TYR A 6 43.60 -15.63 40.10
CA TYR A 6 42.14 -15.73 40.19
C TYR A 6 41.42 -14.48 39.68
N ILE A 7 41.94 -13.28 39.99
CA ILE A 7 41.36 -12.02 39.53
C ILE A 7 41.52 -11.86 38.01
N LEU A 8 42.68 -12.23 37.45
CA LEU A 8 42.89 -12.21 36.00
C LEU A 8 41.99 -13.22 35.27
N LEU A 9 41.73 -14.38 35.87
CA LEU A 9 40.85 -15.40 35.30
C LEU A 9 39.37 -14.98 35.35
N THR A 10 38.92 -14.34 36.42
CA THR A 10 37.54 -13.81 36.46
C THR A 10 37.37 -12.61 35.54
N LEU A 11 38.38 -11.75 35.39
CA LEU A 11 38.32 -10.63 34.46
C LEU A 11 38.28 -11.09 33.00
N SER A 12 39.04 -12.13 32.64
CA SER A 12 39.01 -12.68 31.28
C SER A 12 37.68 -13.36 30.96
N ILE A 13 37.06 -14.05 31.92
CA ILE A 13 35.72 -14.62 31.76
C ILE A 13 34.66 -13.51 31.64
N LEU A 14 34.76 -12.42 32.41
CA LEU A 14 33.86 -11.26 32.29
C LEU A 14 34.01 -10.53 30.94
N ILE A 15 35.22 -10.42 30.40
CA ILE A 15 35.48 -9.84 29.08
C ILE A 15 34.98 -10.76 27.96
N LEU A 16 35.15 -12.09 28.09
CA LEU A 16 34.60 -13.07 27.14
C LEU A 16 33.07 -13.13 27.18
N LEU A 17 32.46 -12.99 28.36
CA LEU A 17 30.99 -12.95 28.49
C LEU A 17 30.42 -11.60 28.06
N SER A 18 31.12 -10.48 28.25
CA SER A 18 30.65 -9.16 27.77
C SER A 18 30.83 -8.98 26.27
N SER A 19 31.81 -9.66 25.66
CA SER A 19 32.00 -9.69 24.19
C SER A 19 31.14 -10.73 23.46
N CYS A 20 30.51 -11.66 24.20
CA CYS A 20 29.53 -12.61 23.65
C CYS A 20 28.05 -12.24 23.90
N ILE A 21 27.77 -11.08 24.54
CA ILE A 21 26.40 -10.57 24.73
C ILE A 21 26.03 -9.46 23.73
N LEU A 22 27.01 -8.85 23.07
CA LEU A 22 26.77 -8.26 21.76
C LEU A 22 26.83 -9.38 20.72
N ASN A 23 26.06 -9.26 19.64
CA ASN A 23 26.27 -10.03 18.41
C ASN A 23 25.62 -11.42 18.24
N GLU A 24 24.34 -11.56 18.57
CA GLU A 24 23.47 -12.52 17.83
C GLU A 24 22.18 -11.87 17.30
N LYS A 25 21.56 -10.97 18.08
CA LYS A 25 20.43 -10.14 17.62
C LYS A 25 20.85 -8.95 16.74
N GLU A 26 22.06 -8.42 16.92
CA GLU A 26 22.60 -7.36 16.06
C GLU A 26 23.33 -7.91 14.83
N LEU A 27 23.89 -9.13 14.92
CA LEU A 27 24.59 -9.77 13.79
C LEU A 27 23.64 -10.36 12.74
N LYS A 28 22.41 -10.76 13.11
CA LYS A 28 21.38 -11.13 12.12
C LYS A 28 20.73 -9.94 11.41
N LYS A 29 21.08 -8.70 11.75
CA LYS A 29 20.65 -7.49 11.03
C LYS A 29 21.67 -7.05 9.95
N TYR A 30 22.73 -7.83 9.78
CA TYR A 30 23.89 -7.55 8.91
C TYR A 30 24.24 -8.73 7.98
N GLU A 31 23.26 -9.52 7.56
CA GLU A 31 23.38 -10.17 6.25
C GLU A 31 22.87 -9.16 5.22
N ASP A 32 23.70 -8.90 4.22
CA ASP A 32 23.71 -7.73 3.35
C ASP A 32 22.46 -7.60 2.46
N ASP A 33 21.31 -7.21 3.02
CA ASP A 33 20.26 -6.62 2.20
C ASP A 33 20.80 -5.28 1.70
N ILE A 34 21.12 -5.19 0.41
CA ILE A 34 21.40 -3.91 -0.25
C ILE A 34 20.18 -3.03 -0.03
N LYS A 35 20.23 -2.15 0.97
CA LYS A 35 19.14 -1.21 1.22
C LYS A 35 18.93 -0.38 -0.04
N PHE A 36 17.68 -0.13 -0.39
CA PHE A 36 17.30 0.72 -1.51
C PHE A 36 18.07 2.06 -1.55
N SER A 37 18.39 2.61 -0.37
CA SER A 37 19.18 3.84 -0.19
C SER A 37 20.66 3.74 -0.56
N LYS A 38 21.24 2.54 -0.64
CA LYS A 38 22.64 2.27 -1.02
C LYS A 38 22.81 2.12 -2.53
N LEU A 39 21.74 1.93 -3.30
CA LEU A 39 21.79 1.81 -4.75
C LEU A 39 22.19 3.15 -5.39
N ASN A 40 23.02 3.09 -6.44
CA ASN A 40 23.25 4.26 -7.28
C ASN A 40 21.98 4.66 -8.04
N THR A 41 21.91 5.89 -8.52
CA THR A 41 20.72 6.43 -9.21
C THR A 41 20.23 5.57 -10.38
N ASN A 42 21.12 5.00 -11.18
CA ASN A 42 20.73 4.20 -12.34
C ASN A 42 20.09 2.88 -11.91
N SER A 43 20.75 2.15 -11.00
CA SER A 43 20.24 0.89 -10.44
C SER A 43 18.90 1.11 -9.73
N ARG A 44 18.78 2.19 -8.97
CA ARG A 44 17.55 2.57 -8.28
C ARG A 44 16.41 2.85 -9.26
N ASN A 45 16.67 3.64 -10.31
CA ASN A 45 15.65 3.96 -11.31
C ASN A 45 15.23 2.73 -12.11
N GLU A 46 16.15 1.82 -12.42
CA GLU A 46 15.81 0.52 -13.04
C GLU A 46 14.93 -0.32 -12.10
N LEU A 47 15.33 -0.44 -10.83
CA LEU A 47 14.60 -1.19 -9.83
C LEU A 47 13.18 -0.67 -9.62
N VAL A 48 12.96 0.65 -9.56
CA VAL A 48 11.60 1.26 -9.47
C VAL A 48 10.71 0.80 -10.63
N LYS A 49 11.24 0.84 -11.86
CA LYS A 49 10.47 0.44 -13.06
C LYS A 49 10.17 -1.05 -13.06
N LEU A 50 11.13 -1.89 -12.65
CA LEU A 50 10.94 -3.33 -12.55
C LEU A 50 9.97 -3.72 -11.44
N ILE A 51 10.05 -3.07 -10.28
CA ILE A 51 9.12 -3.27 -9.16
C ILE A 51 7.69 -3.01 -9.64
N TYR A 52 7.47 -1.90 -10.33
CA TYR A 52 6.14 -1.56 -10.80
C TYR A 52 5.66 -2.39 -12.00
N ALA A 53 6.57 -2.86 -12.85
CA ALA A 53 6.25 -3.85 -13.87
C ALA A 53 5.74 -5.15 -13.22
N ALA A 54 6.43 -5.64 -12.19
CA ALA A 54 6.00 -6.82 -11.43
C ALA A 54 4.70 -6.56 -10.65
N TYR A 55 4.52 -5.35 -10.12
CA TYR A 55 3.29 -4.96 -9.44
C TYR A 55 2.06 -5.19 -10.32
N ASN A 56 2.16 -4.85 -11.61
CA ASN A 56 1.08 -4.98 -12.58
C ASN A 56 0.97 -6.37 -13.23
N GLN A 57 2.10 -7.03 -13.49
CA GLN A 57 2.12 -8.30 -14.23
C GLN A 57 2.00 -9.54 -13.34
N GLY A 58 2.26 -9.38 -12.04
CA GLY A 58 2.35 -10.48 -11.08
C GLY A 58 3.77 -10.66 -10.56
N ALA A 59 3.90 -10.92 -9.26
CA ALA A 59 5.19 -11.16 -8.62
C ALA A 59 5.88 -12.43 -9.15
N GLU A 60 5.19 -13.30 -9.86
CA GLU A 60 5.72 -14.53 -10.48
C GLU A 60 6.66 -14.27 -11.66
N CYS A 61 6.51 -13.16 -12.39
CA CYS A 61 7.33 -12.87 -13.57
C CYS A 61 8.82 -12.83 -13.23
N SER A 62 9.64 -13.55 -14.00
CA SER A 62 11.10 -13.55 -13.83
C SER A 62 11.72 -12.18 -14.14
N TYR A 63 12.92 -11.90 -13.62
CA TYR A 63 13.65 -10.67 -13.89
C TYR A 63 13.79 -10.38 -15.40
N GLN A 64 14.08 -11.42 -16.20
CA GLN A 64 14.24 -11.29 -17.65
C GLN A 64 12.93 -10.96 -18.36
N GLU A 65 11.81 -11.53 -17.93
CA GLU A 65 10.48 -11.18 -18.44
C GLU A 65 10.12 -9.73 -18.10
N LEU A 66 10.37 -9.33 -16.85
CA LEU A 66 10.13 -7.96 -16.39
C LEU A 66 10.97 -6.96 -17.18
N LYS A 67 12.26 -7.22 -17.40
CA LYS A 67 13.15 -6.34 -18.18
C LYS A 67 12.69 -6.19 -19.62
N LYS A 68 12.24 -7.28 -20.24
CA LYS A 68 11.69 -7.25 -21.61
C LYS A 68 10.38 -6.45 -21.67
N ASN A 69 9.53 -6.59 -20.66
CA ASN A 69 8.20 -6.00 -20.65
C ASN A 69 8.18 -4.54 -20.17
N GLU A 70 9.07 -4.17 -19.25
CA GLU A 70 9.20 -2.81 -18.70
C GLU A 70 9.37 -1.78 -19.81
N SER A 71 10.18 -2.10 -20.83
CA SER A 71 10.41 -1.23 -22.00
C SER A 71 9.15 -0.91 -22.81
N LYS A 72 8.10 -1.73 -22.70
CA LYS A 72 6.83 -1.64 -23.42
C LYS A 72 5.71 -1.02 -22.60
N MET A 73 5.88 -0.91 -21.28
CA MET A 73 4.86 -0.40 -20.38
C MET A 73 4.99 1.12 -20.24
N HIS A 74 3.94 1.85 -20.58
CA HIS A 74 3.95 3.30 -20.39
C HIS A 74 3.98 3.67 -18.90
N ASN A 75 3.23 2.93 -18.07
CA ASN A 75 3.05 3.21 -16.64
C ASN A 75 4.33 3.04 -15.80
N THR A 76 5.30 2.23 -16.24
CA THR A 76 6.61 2.12 -15.56
C THR A 76 7.42 3.41 -15.66
N LYS A 77 7.25 4.18 -16.73
CA LYS A 77 7.85 5.53 -16.85
C LYS A 77 7.12 6.55 -15.98
N GLN A 78 5.81 6.37 -15.81
CA GLN A 78 4.98 7.26 -15.00
C GLN A 78 5.31 7.15 -13.51
N VAL A 79 5.36 5.92 -12.97
CA VAL A 79 5.77 5.69 -11.58
C VAL A 79 7.19 6.17 -11.31
N LEU A 80 8.12 6.03 -12.27
CA LEU A 80 9.48 6.54 -12.10
C LEU A 80 9.46 8.07 -12.01
N ALA A 81 8.68 8.75 -12.83
CA ALA A 81 8.55 10.19 -12.74
C ALA A 81 7.96 10.63 -11.39
N TYR A 82 6.93 9.95 -10.87
CA TYR A 82 6.43 10.22 -9.51
C TYR A 82 7.50 9.98 -8.44
N TYR A 83 8.26 8.88 -8.55
CA TYR A 83 9.35 8.58 -7.63
C TYR A 83 10.42 9.68 -7.64
N GLN A 84 10.88 10.08 -8.82
CA GLN A 84 11.84 11.17 -9.00
C GLN A 84 11.30 12.52 -8.47
N TYR A 85 10.01 12.76 -8.64
CA TYR A 85 9.36 13.94 -8.08
C TYR A 85 9.40 13.93 -6.55
N PHE A 86 9.03 12.82 -5.89
CA PHE A 86 9.12 12.69 -4.44
C PHE A 86 10.56 12.74 -3.91
N MET A 87 11.53 12.29 -4.70
CA MET A 87 12.96 12.44 -4.42
C MET A 87 13.50 13.85 -4.66
N ASN A 88 12.67 14.78 -5.14
CA ASN A 88 13.03 16.15 -5.49
C ASN A 88 14.06 16.26 -6.65
N GLU A 89 14.05 15.29 -7.56
CA GLU A 89 14.94 15.24 -8.73
C GLU A 89 14.34 15.92 -9.97
N ILE A 90 13.00 16.01 -10.04
CA ILE A 90 12.27 16.69 -11.11
C ILE A 90 11.15 17.57 -10.55
N THR A 91 10.67 18.51 -11.35
CA THR A 91 9.56 19.41 -11.02
C THR A 91 8.19 18.76 -11.24
N LEU A 92 7.12 19.41 -10.73
CA LEU A 92 5.75 18.97 -10.98
C LEU A 92 5.42 19.00 -12.48
N ASP A 93 5.83 20.05 -13.20
CA ASP A 93 5.57 20.21 -14.64
C ASP A 93 6.22 19.08 -15.46
N GLU A 94 7.48 18.75 -15.14
CA GLU A 94 8.14 17.60 -15.75
C GLU A 94 7.43 16.29 -15.43
N THR A 95 6.95 16.13 -14.19
CA THR A 95 6.18 14.96 -13.77
C THR A 95 4.88 14.85 -14.56
N ILE A 96 4.15 15.96 -14.71
CA ILE A 96 2.91 16.03 -15.50
C ILE A 96 3.14 15.56 -16.93
N SER A 97 4.20 16.06 -17.57
CA SER A 97 4.52 15.72 -18.96
C SER A 97 4.89 14.25 -19.17
N LYS A 98 5.40 13.56 -18.14
CA LYS A 98 5.92 12.19 -18.22
C LYS A 98 4.97 11.14 -17.63
N ALA A 99 4.14 11.52 -16.66
CA ALA A 99 3.45 10.59 -15.77
C ALA A 99 1.93 10.57 -15.94
N PHE A 100 1.33 11.66 -16.40
CA PHE A 100 -0.13 11.72 -16.48
C PHE A 100 -0.62 11.03 -17.76
N GLY A 101 -1.33 9.90 -17.57
CA GLY A 101 -1.84 9.06 -18.64
C GLY A 101 -3.35 8.85 -18.60
N GLU A 102 -3.78 7.69 -19.11
CA GLU A 102 -5.19 7.31 -19.13
C GLU A 102 -5.79 7.33 -17.73
N ARG A 103 -6.95 7.98 -17.66
CA ARG A 103 -7.63 8.24 -16.40
C ARG A 103 -8.53 7.06 -16.05
N LEU A 104 -8.26 6.41 -14.93
CA LEU A 104 -9.26 5.56 -14.30
C LEU A 104 -10.50 6.42 -13.97
N SER A 105 -11.60 6.06 -14.63
CA SER A 105 -12.90 6.71 -14.45
C SER A 105 -13.79 5.82 -13.60
N PRO A 106 -14.71 6.37 -12.80
CA PRO A 106 -15.70 5.57 -12.09
C PRO A 106 -16.56 4.78 -13.09
N THR A 107 -16.75 3.48 -12.84
CA THR A 107 -17.34 2.55 -13.83
C THR A 107 -18.69 1.97 -13.44
N ASP A 108 -18.93 1.64 -12.16
CA ASP A 108 -20.12 0.88 -11.73
C ASP A 108 -20.75 1.44 -10.44
N PHE A 109 -22.01 1.86 -10.50
CA PHE A 109 -22.72 2.48 -9.36
C PHE A 109 -22.99 1.53 -8.20
N ARG A 110 -23.03 0.22 -8.43
CA ARG A 110 -23.20 -0.76 -7.35
C ARG A 110 -21.94 -0.83 -6.51
N LEU A 111 -20.78 -0.87 -7.17
CA LEU A 111 -19.47 -0.79 -6.51
C LEU A 111 -19.28 0.56 -5.81
N ARG A 112 -19.72 1.67 -6.41
CA ARG A 112 -19.76 2.99 -5.75
C ARG A 112 -20.50 2.92 -4.42
N ASN A 113 -21.73 2.41 -4.42
CA ASN A 113 -22.54 2.38 -3.21
C ASN A 113 -21.95 1.40 -2.19
N TYR A 114 -21.34 0.32 -2.64
CA TYR A 114 -20.63 -0.60 -1.78
C TYR A 114 -19.48 0.10 -1.05
N VAL A 115 -18.54 0.72 -1.77
CA VAL A 115 -17.45 1.52 -1.18
C VAL A 115 -18.00 2.65 -0.32
N GLY A 116 -19.07 3.31 -0.77
CA GLY A 116 -19.74 4.37 -0.03
C GLY A 116 -20.31 3.92 1.32
N ASN A 117 -20.86 2.72 1.38
CA ASN A 117 -21.34 2.13 2.62
C ASN A 117 -20.19 1.78 3.57
N ILE A 118 -19.05 1.35 3.03
CA ILE A 118 -17.85 1.07 3.83
C ILE A 118 -17.40 2.35 4.52
N ILE A 119 -17.15 3.41 3.75
CA ILE A 119 -16.56 4.64 4.27
C ILE A 119 -17.51 5.44 5.17
N LYS A 120 -18.83 5.38 4.93
CA LYS A 120 -19.82 5.98 5.84
C LYS A 120 -19.87 5.30 7.20
N ASN A 121 -19.58 4.00 7.25
CA ASN A 121 -19.51 3.27 8.52
C ASN A 121 -18.18 3.48 9.25
N ALA A 122 -17.17 4.01 8.56
CA ALA A 122 -15.87 4.34 9.12
C ALA A 122 -15.81 5.77 9.70
N ASP A 123 -16.77 6.64 9.36
CA ASP A 123 -16.84 8.02 9.87
C ASP A 123 -16.92 8.05 11.40
N ASP A 124 -15.89 8.60 12.04
CA ASP A 124 -15.82 8.77 13.49
C ASP A 124 -15.89 10.24 13.95
N GLY A 125 -15.94 11.19 13.01
CA GLY A 125 -15.97 12.63 13.27
C GLY A 125 -14.81 13.17 14.11
N SER A 126 -13.65 12.51 14.08
CA SER A 126 -12.49 12.86 14.91
C SER A 126 -11.64 14.01 14.33
N SER A 127 -11.81 14.33 13.05
CA SER A 127 -11.06 15.30 12.27
C SER A 127 -11.95 16.45 11.78
N THR A 128 -11.32 17.59 11.51
CA THR A 128 -11.97 18.68 10.75
C THR A 128 -12.06 18.37 9.25
N ASN A 129 -11.37 17.32 8.82
CA ASN A 129 -11.33 16.85 7.45
C ASN A 129 -12.14 15.57 7.30
N TRP A 130 -13.36 15.70 6.78
CA TRP A 130 -14.28 14.59 6.57
C TRP A 130 -13.67 13.42 5.79
N LEU A 131 -12.72 13.67 4.87
CA LEU A 131 -12.09 12.58 4.13
C LEU A 131 -11.22 11.73 5.04
N ILE A 132 -10.52 12.34 6.00
CA ILE A 132 -9.69 11.61 6.98
C ILE A 132 -10.58 10.75 7.88
N ASP A 133 -11.70 11.30 8.37
CA ASP A 133 -12.67 10.57 9.20
C ASP A 133 -13.16 9.29 8.53
N TYR A 134 -13.28 9.33 7.20
CA TYR A 134 -13.82 8.21 6.42
C TYR A 134 -12.80 7.08 6.18
N VAL A 135 -11.51 7.31 6.46
CA VAL A 135 -10.41 6.46 5.95
C VAL A 135 -9.26 6.21 6.94
N ASP A 136 -9.29 6.74 8.16
CA ASP A 136 -8.26 6.53 9.23
C ASP A 136 -8.65 5.46 10.27
N GLN A 137 -9.64 4.61 9.98
CA GLN A 137 -9.95 3.50 10.87
C GLN A 137 -8.76 2.54 11.02
N GLU A 138 -8.55 2.06 12.23
CA GLU A 138 -7.62 0.97 12.51
C GLU A 138 -8.05 -0.30 11.74
N VAL A 139 -7.06 -1.10 11.37
CA VAL A 139 -7.29 -2.35 10.63
C VAL A 139 -6.99 -3.56 11.51
N PRO A 140 -7.85 -4.60 11.51
CA PRO A 140 -9.04 -4.73 10.66
C PRO A 140 -10.23 -3.88 11.14
N VAL A 141 -10.97 -3.30 10.20
CA VAL A 141 -12.11 -2.40 10.45
C VAL A 141 -13.33 -3.17 10.96
N LYS A 142 -13.55 -4.39 10.43
CA LYS A 142 -14.67 -5.26 10.79
C LYS A 142 -14.24 -6.72 10.89
N PRO A 143 -13.41 -7.08 11.89
CA PRO A 143 -13.07 -8.47 12.11
C PRO A 143 -14.33 -9.26 12.48
N GLN A 144 -14.51 -10.44 11.88
CA GLN A 144 -15.58 -11.37 12.27
C GLN A 144 -15.26 -12.08 13.60
N SER A 145 -14.01 -12.01 14.06
CA SER A 145 -13.57 -12.55 15.35
C SER A 145 -12.55 -11.64 16.02
N THR A 146 -12.71 -11.45 17.33
CA THR A 146 -11.87 -10.60 18.18
C THR A 146 -11.00 -11.41 19.15
N ASP A 147 -10.75 -12.69 18.85
CA ASP A 147 -9.94 -13.60 19.68
C ASP A 147 -8.43 -13.30 19.63
N ARG A 148 -8.02 -12.31 18.82
CA ARG A 148 -6.65 -11.84 18.66
C ARG A 148 -6.62 -10.31 18.57
N THR A 149 -5.54 -9.70 19.05
CA THR A 149 -5.24 -8.27 18.86
C THR A 149 -4.42 -8.04 17.60
N PHE A 150 -4.61 -6.88 16.97
CA PHE A 150 -3.90 -6.45 15.76
C PHE A 150 -3.15 -5.12 15.98
N GLU A 151 -2.76 -4.84 17.22
CA GLU A 151 -2.03 -3.62 17.57
C GLU A 151 -0.71 -3.52 16.78
N GLU A 152 -0.07 -4.66 16.48
CA GLU A 152 1.15 -4.69 15.69
C GLU A 152 0.98 -4.18 14.26
N LEU A 153 -0.25 -4.22 13.73
CA LEU A 153 -0.58 -3.74 12.39
C LEU A 153 -1.01 -2.27 12.38
N ASN A 154 -1.17 -1.65 13.56
CA ASN A 154 -1.61 -0.26 13.72
C ASN A 154 -0.54 0.56 14.45
N PRO A 155 0.61 0.80 13.82
CA PRO A 155 1.70 1.53 14.45
C PRO A 155 1.25 2.96 14.82
N LYS A 156 1.83 3.48 15.90
CA LYS A 156 1.60 4.86 16.32
C LYS A 156 2.14 5.81 15.26
N LYS A 157 1.32 6.76 14.83
CA LYS A 157 1.65 7.72 13.79
C LYS A 157 2.89 8.54 14.16
N ILE A 158 3.87 8.56 13.26
CA ILE A 158 5.08 9.38 13.35
C ILE A 158 4.80 10.72 12.67
N THR A 159 4.85 11.81 13.44
CA THR A 159 4.49 13.16 12.96
C THR A 159 5.69 14.09 12.80
N ASN A 160 6.90 13.66 13.16
CA ASN A 160 8.12 14.48 13.09
C ASN A 160 9.25 13.71 12.39
N PHE A 161 9.67 14.19 11.22
CA PHE A 161 10.76 13.63 10.41
C PHE A 161 11.23 14.65 9.35
N ASP A 162 12.51 14.56 8.96
CA ASP A 162 13.23 15.60 8.19
C ASP A 162 12.59 15.95 6.83
N LYS A 163 11.92 14.99 6.19
CA LYS A 163 11.34 15.16 4.84
C LYS A 163 9.85 15.55 4.85
N LYS A 164 9.23 15.72 6.03
CA LYS A 164 7.79 15.87 6.17
C LYS A 164 7.20 17.00 5.33
N GLU A 165 7.74 18.20 5.45
CA GLU A 165 7.20 19.38 4.79
C GLU A 165 7.28 19.24 3.26
N MET A 166 8.45 18.82 2.76
CA MET A 166 8.71 18.64 1.33
C MET A 166 7.84 17.56 0.70
N LEU A 167 7.66 16.41 1.35
CA LEU A 167 6.76 15.36 0.85
C LEU A 167 5.27 15.80 0.94
N THR A 168 4.90 16.49 2.02
CA THR A 168 3.53 17.03 2.18
C THR A 168 3.19 18.00 1.06
N GLU A 169 4.09 18.95 0.76
CA GLU A 169 3.91 19.90 -0.33
C GLU A 169 3.75 19.20 -1.69
N LYS A 170 4.56 18.17 -1.95
CA LYS A 170 4.50 17.41 -3.21
C LYS A 170 3.18 16.65 -3.36
N VAL A 171 2.71 15.99 -2.30
CA VAL A 171 1.40 15.33 -2.30
C VAL A 171 0.28 16.37 -2.48
N GLU A 172 0.34 17.50 -1.76
CA GLU A 172 -0.62 18.59 -1.89
C GLU A 172 -0.71 19.12 -3.33
N GLN A 173 0.44 19.32 -3.99
CA GLN A 173 0.54 19.77 -5.38
C GLN A 173 -0.12 18.78 -6.35
N ILE A 174 0.12 17.47 -6.18
CA ILE A 174 -0.52 16.42 -6.99
C ILE A 174 -2.05 16.43 -6.79
N ILE A 175 -2.52 16.50 -5.54
CA ILE A 175 -3.96 16.51 -5.24
C ILE A 175 -4.63 17.76 -5.82
N LYS A 176 -4.02 18.93 -5.67
CA LYS A 176 -4.54 20.18 -6.26
C LYS A 176 -4.63 20.08 -7.79
N TYR A 177 -3.55 19.65 -8.43
CA TYR A 177 -3.53 19.46 -9.88
C TYR A 177 -4.62 18.49 -10.34
N THR A 178 -4.82 17.38 -9.63
CA THR A 178 -5.82 16.37 -9.97
C THR A 178 -7.25 16.75 -9.56
N SER A 179 -7.42 17.77 -8.72
CA SER A 179 -8.71 18.32 -8.29
C SER A 179 -9.25 19.43 -9.20
N GLU A 180 -8.49 19.87 -10.20
CA GLU A 180 -9.02 20.80 -11.20
C GLU A 180 -10.20 20.18 -11.96
N LYS A 181 -11.10 21.04 -12.46
CA LYS A 181 -12.33 20.62 -13.13
C LYS A 181 -12.06 19.59 -14.23
N GLY A 182 -12.77 18.48 -14.18
CA GLY A 182 -12.64 17.40 -15.14
C GLY A 182 -11.40 16.54 -14.95
N ARG A 183 -10.66 16.65 -13.84
CA ARG A 183 -9.51 15.80 -13.51
C ARG A 183 -9.77 14.89 -12.33
N PHE A 184 -8.86 13.92 -12.13
CA PHE A 184 -9.10 12.68 -11.41
C PHE A 184 -9.94 12.86 -10.14
N TRP A 185 -9.46 13.64 -9.17
CA TRP A 185 -10.16 13.91 -7.91
C TRP A 185 -11.51 14.60 -8.12
N ASP A 186 -11.61 15.58 -9.03
CA ASP A 186 -12.88 16.26 -9.34
C ASP A 186 -13.98 15.29 -9.79
N VAL A 187 -13.68 14.34 -10.69
CA VAL A 187 -14.71 13.36 -11.12
C VAL A 187 -15.04 12.36 -10.04
N TRP A 188 -14.06 11.84 -9.32
CA TRP A 188 -14.32 10.86 -8.27
C TRP A 188 -15.11 11.47 -7.11
N LEU A 189 -14.77 12.68 -6.66
CA LEU A 189 -15.50 13.35 -5.58
C LEU A 189 -16.91 13.77 -6.02
N LYS A 190 -17.12 14.20 -7.26
CA LYS A 190 -18.47 14.43 -7.80
C LYS A 190 -19.29 13.15 -7.88
N PHE A 191 -18.66 12.07 -8.33
CA PHE A 191 -19.30 10.77 -8.43
C PHE A 191 -19.84 10.31 -7.07
N TYR A 192 -19.11 10.56 -5.98
CA TYR A 192 -19.60 10.29 -4.62
C TYR A 192 -20.50 11.39 -4.04
N GLY A 193 -20.28 12.65 -4.38
CA GLY A 193 -20.95 13.81 -3.76
C GLY A 193 -22.31 14.18 -4.35
N GLN A 194 -22.69 13.58 -5.49
CA GLN A 194 -23.98 13.84 -6.15
C GLN A 194 -24.94 12.66 -6.01
N ASP A 195 -26.25 12.97 -6.03
CA ASP A 195 -27.27 11.97 -6.28
C ASP A 195 -27.16 11.51 -7.74
N TYR A 196 -27.22 10.20 -7.96
CA TYR A 196 -27.14 9.63 -9.31
C TYR A 196 -28.41 8.84 -9.62
N THR A 197 -29.02 9.07 -10.78
CA THR A 197 -30.23 8.34 -11.19
C THR A 197 -29.94 7.53 -12.45
N GLU A 198 -30.14 6.22 -12.36
CA GLU A 198 -29.99 5.28 -13.48
C GLU A 198 -31.23 4.41 -13.60
N SER A 199 -31.81 4.31 -14.79
CA SER A 199 -32.94 3.41 -15.08
C SER A 199 -34.10 3.51 -14.06
N GLY A 200 -34.39 4.74 -13.59
CA GLY A 200 -35.46 5.02 -12.62
C GLY A 200 -35.10 4.75 -11.15
N LYS A 201 -33.87 4.32 -10.84
CA LYS A 201 -33.35 4.15 -9.48
C LYS A 201 -32.41 5.30 -9.13
N THR A 202 -32.70 6.00 -8.03
CA THR A 202 -31.83 7.05 -7.48
C THR A 202 -30.93 6.47 -6.41
N TYR A 203 -29.63 6.69 -6.57
CA TYR A 203 -28.58 6.38 -5.62
C TYR A 203 -28.19 7.68 -4.91
N PRO A 204 -28.35 7.77 -3.58
CA PRO A 204 -28.08 9.00 -2.86
C PRO A 204 -26.59 9.35 -2.89
N LYS A 205 -26.29 10.63 -2.67
CA LYS A 205 -24.94 11.10 -2.40
C LYS A 205 -24.35 10.42 -1.16
N ILE A 206 -23.05 10.18 -1.22
CA ILE A 206 -22.28 9.47 -0.22
C ILE A 206 -21.45 10.45 0.61
N THR A 207 -20.65 11.28 -0.05
CA THR A 207 -19.79 12.25 0.62
C THR A 207 -20.55 13.55 0.93
N PRO A 208 -20.15 14.30 1.97
CA PRO A 208 -20.81 15.56 2.33
C PRO A 208 -20.63 16.63 1.26
N ASN A 209 -19.50 16.58 0.54
CA ASN A 209 -19.11 17.55 -0.48
C ASN A 209 -18.59 16.86 -1.74
N GLU A 210 -18.64 17.58 -2.87
CA GLU A 210 -18.10 17.17 -4.18
C GLU A 210 -16.64 17.60 -4.37
N SER A 211 -16.05 18.26 -3.38
CA SER A 211 -14.67 18.76 -3.42
C SER A 211 -14.11 18.95 -2.00
N LEU A 212 -12.80 19.11 -1.92
CA LEU A 212 -12.10 19.52 -0.71
C LEU A 212 -11.69 20.99 -0.80
N THR A 213 -11.68 21.67 0.35
CA THR A 213 -11.05 22.99 0.47
C THR A 213 -9.52 22.86 0.41
N ASN A 214 -8.81 23.96 0.12
CA ASN A 214 -7.34 23.97 0.15
C ASN A 214 -6.76 23.52 1.51
N GLN A 215 -7.43 23.87 2.60
CA GLN A 215 -7.02 23.46 3.95
C GLN A 215 -7.19 21.94 4.13
N GLN A 216 -8.32 21.37 3.70
CA GLN A 216 -8.53 19.92 3.74
C GLN A 216 -7.56 19.16 2.83
N ILE A 217 -7.22 19.70 1.65
CA ILE A 217 -6.20 19.08 0.79
C ILE A 217 -4.85 19.04 1.50
N LYS A 218 -4.45 20.14 2.15
CA LYS A 218 -3.19 20.20 2.91
C LYS A 218 -3.18 19.23 4.11
N GLU A 219 -4.25 19.21 4.89
CA GLU A 219 -4.40 18.30 6.05
C GLU A 219 -4.34 16.84 5.61
N TYR A 220 -5.05 16.48 4.54
CA TYR A 220 -5.04 15.13 4.00
C TYR A 220 -3.69 14.75 3.40
N ALA A 221 -3.04 15.67 2.67
CA ALA A 221 -1.69 15.46 2.15
C ALA A 221 -0.70 15.15 3.27
N GLN A 222 -0.73 15.93 4.35
CA GLN A 222 0.11 15.71 5.52
C GLN A 222 -0.18 14.35 6.15
N TYR A 223 -1.46 14.01 6.34
CA TYR A 223 -1.88 12.73 6.90
C TYR A 223 -1.36 11.54 6.08
N ILE A 224 -1.52 11.54 4.76
CA ILE A 224 -1.01 10.46 3.89
C ILE A 224 0.51 10.31 4.00
N VAL A 225 1.25 11.43 4.03
CA VAL A 225 2.72 11.39 4.16
C VAL A 225 3.14 10.86 5.53
N GLU A 226 2.49 11.31 6.62
CA GLU A 226 2.75 10.80 7.97
C GLU A 226 2.46 9.30 8.06
N MET A 227 1.37 8.82 7.46
CA MET A 227 1.04 7.40 7.43
C MET A 227 2.03 6.59 6.59
N ALA A 228 2.35 7.02 5.37
CA ALA A 228 3.33 6.36 4.52
C ALA A 228 4.71 6.28 5.23
N TYR A 229 5.13 7.36 5.88
CA TYR A 229 6.36 7.39 6.66
C TYR A 229 6.30 6.44 7.86
N THR A 230 5.19 6.46 8.61
CA THR A 230 4.97 5.59 9.78
C THR A 230 5.15 4.12 9.42
N TYR A 231 4.51 3.66 8.34
CA TYR A 231 4.59 2.24 7.96
C TYR A 231 5.95 1.85 7.41
N THR A 232 6.56 2.69 6.57
CA THR A 232 7.93 2.45 6.03
C THR A 232 9.05 2.61 7.06
N HIS A 233 8.74 3.05 8.28
CA HIS A 233 9.67 3.16 9.40
C HIS A 233 9.18 2.36 10.62
N SER A 234 8.23 1.44 10.42
CA SER A 234 7.74 0.56 11.47
C SER A 234 8.57 -0.71 11.56
N ASP A 235 8.64 -1.31 12.74
CA ASP A 235 9.24 -2.64 12.95
C ASP A 235 8.27 -3.78 12.54
N ILE A 236 7.31 -3.51 11.64
CA ILE A 236 6.35 -4.53 11.20
C ILE A 236 7.08 -5.55 10.33
N MET A 237 7.07 -6.78 10.82
CA MET A 237 7.56 -7.95 10.11
C MET A 237 6.43 -8.98 10.00
N LEU A 238 6.07 -9.37 8.77
CA LEU A 238 5.10 -10.43 8.52
C LEU A 238 5.80 -11.73 8.18
N ASN A 239 5.33 -12.83 8.74
CA ASN A 239 5.86 -14.16 8.49
C ASN A 239 4.89 -14.95 7.63
N GLN A 240 5.41 -15.64 6.63
CA GLN A 240 4.63 -16.55 5.82
C GLN A 240 4.10 -17.72 6.66
N SER A 241 2.81 -18.00 6.57
CA SER A 241 2.10 -19.04 7.34
C SER A 241 2.25 -20.45 6.76
N ILE A 242 2.71 -20.58 5.51
CA ILE A 242 2.89 -21.84 4.80
C ILE A 242 4.35 -21.91 4.33
N SER A 243 5.08 -22.96 4.72
CA SER A 243 6.44 -23.19 4.21
C SER A 243 6.40 -23.76 2.79
N GLU A 244 7.35 -23.34 1.94
CA GLU A 244 7.81 -24.01 0.69
C GLU A 244 7.61 -23.28 -0.65
N SER A 245 7.11 -22.03 -0.69
CA SER A 245 7.07 -21.30 -1.97
C SER A 245 8.30 -20.41 -2.17
N GLU A 246 9.14 -20.70 -3.17
CA GLU A 246 10.23 -19.80 -3.60
C GLU A 246 9.72 -18.42 -4.05
N LEU A 247 8.48 -18.37 -4.56
CA LEU A 247 7.86 -17.12 -5.02
C LEU A 247 7.51 -16.15 -3.87
N TRP A 248 7.22 -16.68 -2.69
CA TRP A 248 6.68 -15.91 -1.57
C TRP A 248 7.71 -15.92 -0.46
N LYS A 249 8.24 -14.75 -0.11
CA LYS A 249 9.32 -14.63 0.86
C LYS A 249 8.84 -15.06 2.24
N LYS A 250 9.72 -15.73 2.99
CA LYS A 250 9.40 -16.22 4.33
C LYS A 250 9.07 -15.08 5.30
N GLU A 251 9.79 -13.98 5.18
CA GLU A 251 9.67 -12.80 6.02
C GLU A 251 9.53 -11.57 5.14
N ILE A 252 8.66 -10.66 5.57
CA ILE A 252 8.35 -9.40 4.91
C ILE A 252 8.66 -8.27 5.86
N TYR A 253 9.32 -7.23 5.37
CA TYR A 253 9.79 -6.09 6.14
C TYR A 253 9.32 -4.79 5.48
N PHE A 254 8.54 -4.00 6.21
CA PHE A 254 8.00 -2.75 5.65
C PHE A 254 9.06 -1.67 5.47
N ASP A 255 10.15 -1.72 6.25
CA ASP A 255 11.26 -0.75 6.21
C ASP A 255 12.25 -0.94 5.06
N HIS A 256 12.06 -2.00 4.25
CA HIS A 256 12.80 -2.19 2.99
C HIS A 256 12.38 -1.20 1.90
N ILE A 257 11.11 -0.78 1.93
CA ILE A 257 10.53 0.08 0.91
C ILE A 257 10.64 1.54 1.33
N PRO A 258 11.30 2.42 0.54
CA PRO A 258 11.37 3.83 0.89
C PRO A 258 10.01 4.51 0.71
N VAL A 259 9.74 5.52 1.55
CA VAL A 259 8.49 6.29 1.54
C VAL A 259 8.19 6.90 0.17
N GLU A 260 9.21 7.35 -0.57
CA GLU A 260 9.04 7.93 -1.90
C GLU A 260 8.56 6.91 -2.94
N LEU A 261 8.99 5.65 -2.84
CA LEU A 261 8.52 4.57 -3.74
C LEU A 261 7.06 4.22 -3.42
N LEU A 262 6.73 4.09 -2.14
CA LEU A 262 5.35 3.84 -1.73
C LEU A 262 4.43 4.95 -2.24
N LEU A 263 4.76 6.22 -1.98
CA LEU A 263 3.97 7.36 -2.46
C LEU A 263 3.86 7.39 -3.99
N ALA A 264 4.92 7.04 -4.72
CA ALA A 264 4.90 6.96 -6.18
C ALA A 264 3.91 5.90 -6.69
N VAL A 265 3.91 4.70 -6.09
CA VAL A 265 2.99 3.62 -6.45
C VAL A 265 1.56 4.02 -6.12
N LEU A 266 1.28 4.54 -4.92
CA LEU A 266 -0.08 4.97 -4.55
C LEU A 266 -0.58 6.13 -5.43
N THR A 267 0.31 7.04 -5.83
CA THR A 267 -0.02 8.12 -6.78
C THR A 267 -0.38 7.54 -8.15
N GLN A 268 0.39 6.59 -8.64
CA GLN A 268 0.16 5.96 -9.93
C GLN A 268 -1.16 5.17 -9.97
N GLU A 269 -1.50 4.46 -8.89
CA GLU A 269 -2.69 3.60 -8.85
C GLU A 269 -3.99 4.39 -8.63
N SER A 270 -3.97 5.39 -7.73
CA SER A 270 -5.19 6.03 -7.24
C SER A 270 -5.14 7.56 -7.19
N TYR A 271 -4.04 8.18 -7.63
CA TYR A 271 -3.74 9.58 -7.34
C TYR A 271 -3.93 9.93 -5.84
N LEU A 272 -3.60 8.98 -4.96
CA LEU A 272 -3.72 9.10 -3.51
C LEU A 272 -5.17 9.27 -3.00
N LEU A 273 -6.18 8.82 -3.76
CA LEU A 273 -7.59 8.82 -3.35
C LEU A 273 -8.06 7.40 -2.96
N PRO A 274 -8.33 7.12 -1.68
CA PRO A 274 -8.60 5.77 -1.15
C PRO A 274 -9.99 5.25 -1.52
N LEU A 275 -10.89 6.13 -1.95
CA LEU A 275 -12.27 5.80 -2.32
C LEU A 275 -12.41 5.20 -3.73
N THR A 276 -11.28 5.05 -4.42
CA THR A 276 -11.25 4.63 -5.82
C THR A 276 -11.33 3.11 -5.93
N TYR A 277 -11.89 2.65 -7.05
CA TYR A 277 -11.96 1.24 -7.39
C TYR A 277 -11.89 1.04 -8.91
N ARG A 278 -11.50 -0.16 -9.35
CA ARG A 278 -11.57 -0.58 -10.76
C ARG A 278 -12.25 -1.95 -10.84
N ALA A 279 -13.25 -2.05 -11.71
CA ALA A 279 -13.89 -3.32 -12.03
C ALA A 279 -13.14 -3.99 -13.19
N GLU A 280 -12.68 -5.22 -12.97
CA GLU A 280 -12.06 -6.03 -14.01
C GLU A 280 -13.14 -6.86 -14.70
N ILE A 281 -13.42 -6.55 -15.97
CA ILE A 281 -14.56 -7.11 -16.71
C ILE A 281 -14.07 -8.08 -17.79
N SER A 282 -14.64 -9.29 -17.80
CA SER A 282 -14.44 -10.27 -18.87
C SER A 282 -15.70 -11.09 -19.09
N GLY A 283 -16.07 -11.30 -20.34
CA GLY A 283 -17.28 -12.07 -20.68
C GLY A 283 -18.58 -11.48 -20.10
N GLY A 284 -18.64 -10.16 -19.92
CA GLY A 284 -19.79 -9.48 -19.32
C GLY A 284 -19.93 -9.65 -17.80
N LYS A 285 -18.92 -10.19 -17.13
CA LYS A 285 -18.87 -10.31 -15.66
C LYS A 285 -17.72 -9.51 -15.07
N ILE A 286 -17.95 -8.90 -13.93
CA ILE A 286 -16.91 -8.33 -13.07
C ILE A 286 -16.28 -9.50 -12.32
N TYR A 287 -15.09 -9.92 -12.72
CA TYR A 287 -14.43 -11.09 -12.11
C TYR A 287 -13.48 -10.72 -10.96
N ALA A 288 -13.01 -9.48 -10.92
CA ALA A 288 -12.21 -8.94 -9.83
C ALA A 288 -12.49 -7.46 -9.65
N VAL A 289 -12.19 -6.93 -8.47
CA VAL A 289 -12.28 -5.50 -8.17
C VAL A 289 -11.01 -5.08 -7.46
N SER A 290 -10.37 -4.01 -7.92
CA SER A 290 -9.30 -3.36 -7.18
C SER A 290 -9.86 -2.25 -6.30
N PHE A 291 -9.33 -2.09 -5.09
CA PHE A 291 -9.76 -1.06 -4.14
C PHE A 291 -8.58 -0.24 -3.59
N GLY A 292 -8.89 0.98 -3.14
CA GLY A 292 -8.02 1.71 -2.24
C GLY A 292 -6.91 2.50 -2.92
N LEU A 293 -5.93 2.93 -2.11
CA LEU A 293 -4.79 3.70 -2.60
C LEU A 293 -3.89 2.88 -3.54
N ALA A 294 -3.81 1.57 -3.26
CA ALA A 294 -2.92 0.64 -3.94
C ALA A 294 -3.60 -0.12 -5.08
N HIS A 295 -4.93 -0.02 -5.23
CA HIS A 295 -5.68 -0.84 -6.18
C HIS A 295 -5.37 -2.34 -5.99
N THR A 296 -5.39 -2.80 -4.75
CA THR A 296 -5.22 -4.22 -4.42
C THR A 296 -6.41 -5.00 -4.98
N LEU A 297 -6.14 -6.00 -5.82
CA LEU A 297 -7.16 -6.85 -6.44
C LEU A 297 -7.76 -7.84 -5.43
N VAL A 298 -9.09 -7.86 -5.42
CA VAL A 298 -9.95 -8.80 -4.68
C VAL A 298 -10.73 -9.63 -5.69
N ASN A 299 -10.95 -10.91 -5.39
CA ASN A 299 -11.88 -11.72 -6.17
C ASN A 299 -13.31 -11.18 -5.99
N ALA A 300 -13.98 -10.87 -7.10
CA ALA A 300 -15.33 -10.31 -7.06
C ALA A 300 -16.38 -11.29 -6.52
N ASP A 301 -16.12 -12.60 -6.48
CA ASP A 301 -16.99 -13.56 -5.81
C ASP A 301 -17.00 -13.36 -4.27
N ASN A 302 -15.93 -12.79 -3.69
CA ASN A 302 -15.75 -12.64 -2.24
C ASN A 302 -16.34 -11.34 -1.67
N ILE A 303 -16.63 -10.33 -2.50
CA ILE A 303 -17.24 -9.09 -2.01
C ILE A 303 -18.71 -9.30 -1.66
N VAL A 304 -19.21 -8.65 -0.60
CA VAL A 304 -20.56 -8.91 -0.04
C VAL A 304 -21.67 -8.80 -1.09
N ILE A 305 -21.56 -7.85 -2.02
CA ILE A 305 -22.61 -7.57 -3.03
C ILE A 305 -22.67 -8.60 -4.16
N SER A 306 -21.70 -9.52 -4.28
CA SER A 306 -21.68 -10.55 -5.33
C SER A 306 -22.93 -11.44 -5.27
N LYS A 307 -23.40 -11.72 -4.06
CA LYS A 307 -24.58 -12.56 -3.80
C LYS A 307 -25.88 -11.98 -4.36
N ASP A 308 -25.95 -10.66 -4.52
CA ASP A 308 -27.14 -9.93 -4.97
C ASP A 308 -27.06 -9.53 -6.46
N HIS A 309 -25.93 -9.79 -7.12
CA HIS A 309 -25.65 -9.36 -8.49
C HIS A 309 -24.98 -10.46 -9.32
N TYR A 310 -25.75 -11.08 -10.23
CA TYR A 310 -25.30 -12.25 -11.02
C TYR A 310 -24.09 -12.00 -11.95
N ASP A 311 -23.83 -10.74 -12.27
CA ASP A 311 -22.73 -10.26 -13.11
C ASP A 311 -21.52 -9.78 -12.29
N ILE A 312 -21.57 -9.88 -10.97
CA ILE A 312 -20.45 -9.67 -10.05
C ILE A 312 -19.99 -11.03 -9.52
N GLY A 313 -18.72 -11.36 -9.77
CA GLY A 313 -18.17 -12.69 -9.58
C GLY A 313 -18.27 -13.53 -10.85
N ASN A 314 -17.37 -14.51 -11.00
CA ASN A 314 -17.36 -15.43 -12.13
C ASN A 314 -17.54 -16.90 -11.71
N GLY A 315 -17.75 -17.15 -10.42
CA GLY A 315 -17.90 -18.49 -9.84
C GLY A 315 -16.59 -19.26 -9.76
N LYS A 316 -15.43 -18.60 -9.91
CA LYS A 316 -14.11 -19.21 -9.75
C LYS A 316 -13.49 -18.68 -8.47
N SER A 317 -12.97 -19.60 -7.66
CA SER A 317 -12.28 -19.27 -6.42
C SER A 317 -10.78 -18.99 -6.64
N ASP A 318 -10.42 -18.26 -7.70
CA ASP A 318 -9.04 -17.87 -7.92
C ASP A 318 -8.63 -16.81 -6.88
N GLN A 319 -7.51 -17.07 -6.20
CA GLN A 319 -7.00 -16.15 -5.20
C GLN A 319 -6.33 -14.97 -5.91
N ARG A 320 -6.70 -13.74 -5.53
CA ARG A 320 -6.05 -12.51 -6.01
C ARG A 320 -5.10 -12.00 -4.93
N ASN A 321 -4.52 -10.82 -5.16
CA ASN A 321 -3.50 -10.25 -4.29
C ASN A 321 -4.00 -10.13 -2.85
N PHE A 322 -5.24 -9.68 -2.66
CA PHE A 322 -5.87 -9.63 -1.35
C PHE A 322 -5.89 -11.01 -0.69
N GLU A 323 -6.62 -11.98 -1.23
CA GLU A 323 -6.78 -13.30 -0.61
C GLU A 323 -5.45 -14.00 -0.38
N THR A 324 -4.50 -13.85 -1.31
CA THR A 324 -3.19 -14.47 -1.22
C THR A 324 -2.35 -13.86 -0.10
N ILE A 325 -2.26 -12.53 -0.03
CA ILE A 325 -1.52 -11.83 1.05
C ILE A 325 -2.19 -12.09 2.40
N SER A 326 -3.52 -11.99 2.48
CA SER A 326 -4.24 -12.22 3.73
C SER A 326 -4.01 -13.64 4.24
N LYS A 327 -4.05 -14.64 3.36
CA LYS A 327 -3.81 -16.05 3.70
C LYS A 327 -2.36 -16.32 4.12
N LEU A 328 -1.39 -15.76 3.39
CA LEU A 328 0.02 -16.09 3.59
C LEU A 328 0.66 -15.30 4.74
N TYR A 329 0.34 -14.01 4.91
CA TYR A 329 1.13 -13.14 5.79
C TYR A 329 0.34 -12.58 6.97
N ILE A 330 -0.94 -12.32 6.76
CA ILE A 330 -1.75 -11.62 7.75
C ILE A 330 -2.45 -12.64 8.68
N ASN A 331 -2.93 -13.75 8.12
CA ASN A 331 -3.50 -14.86 8.88
C ASN A 331 -2.50 -16.01 9.08
N LYS A 332 -2.15 -16.27 10.34
CA LYS A 332 -1.23 -17.34 10.74
C LYS A 332 -1.86 -18.75 10.72
N SER A 333 -3.17 -18.90 10.54
CA SER A 333 -3.86 -20.22 10.53
C SER A 333 -4.23 -20.75 9.14
N GLY A 334 -3.86 -20.06 8.05
CA GLY A 334 -3.84 -20.62 6.68
C GLY A 334 -5.20 -20.84 5.98
N THR A 335 -6.33 -20.83 6.70
CA THR A 335 -7.66 -21.13 6.11
C THR A 335 -8.77 -20.11 6.42
N GLU A 336 -8.55 -19.12 7.29
CA GLU A 336 -9.62 -18.26 7.81
C GLU A 336 -9.37 -16.75 7.58
N TYR A 337 -8.71 -16.33 6.49
CA TYR A 337 -8.30 -14.91 6.38
C TYR A 337 -9.49 -13.93 6.45
N GLU A 338 -10.66 -14.34 5.94
CA GLU A 338 -11.92 -13.59 5.99
C GLU A 338 -12.49 -13.44 7.41
N LYS A 339 -12.01 -14.24 8.38
CA LYS A 339 -12.38 -14.15 9.79
C LYS A 339 -11.85 -12.87 10.43
N TYR A 340 -10.73 -12.36 9.93
CA TYR A 340 -10.00 -11.26 10.55
C TYR A 340 -9.94 -10.04 9.66
N PHE A 341 -9.69 -10.22 8.36
CA PHE A 341 -9.57 -9.13 7.39
C PHE A 341 -10.67 -9.22 6.34
N SER A 342 -11.13 -8.07 5.90
CA SER A 342 -12.14 -7.92 4.86
C SER A 342 -11.63 -6.97 3.78
N ASP A 343 -12.28 -7.00 2.63
CA ASP A 343 -12.02 -6.06 1.55
C ASP A 343 -12.27 -4.59 1.97
N TRP A 344 -13.00 -4.35 3.07
CA TRP A 344 -13.19 -3.01 3.66
C TRP A 344 -11.86 -2.40 4.09
N ASP A 345 -10.92 -3.21 4.59
CA ASP A 345 -9.62 -2.76 5.05
C ASP A 345 -8.84 -2.08 3.91
N LEU A 346 -9.06 -2.50 2.66
CA LEU A 346 -8.40 -1.92 1.49
C LEU A 346 -8.84 -0.48 1.23
N THR A 347 -10.06 -0.09 1.61
CA THR A 347 -10.54 1.29 1.47
C THR A 347 -10.02 2.23 2.56
N MET A 348 -9.41 1.68 3.62
CA MET A 348 -8.71 2.47 4.64
C MET A 348 -7.28 2.72 4.23
N VAL A 349 -6.71 3.85 4.67
CA VAL A 349 -5.31 4.19 4.41
C VAL A 349 -4.39 3.13 5.00
N ARG A 350 -4.63 2.73 6.25
CA ARG A 350 -3.83 1.72 6.96
C ARG A 350 -3.78 0.37 6.23
N GLY A 351 -4.94 -0.16 5.82
CA GLY A 351 -4.98 -1.41 5.08
C GLY A 351 -4.33 -1.29 3.70
N SER A 352 -4.55 -0.19 2.98
CA SER A 352 -3.82 0.10 1.74
C SER A 352 -2.29 0.07 1.94
N MET A 353 -1.76 0.64 3.03
CA MET A 353 -0.32 0.60 3.33
C MET A 353 0.17 -0.82 3.58
N ILE A 354 -0.54 -1.61 4.40
CA ILE A 354 -0.16 -2.99 4.73
C ILE A 354 -0.07 -3.85 3.47
N TYR A 355 -1.11 -3.85 2.63
CA TYR A 355 -1.13 -4.71 1.43
C TYR A 355 -0.13 -4.25 0.38
N SER A 356 0.01 -2.93 0.17
CA SER A 356 1.00 -2.40 -0.78
C SER A 356 2.42 -2.71 -0.34
N LEU A 357 2.78 -2.46 0.92
CA LEU A 357 4.13 -2.73 1.42
C LEU A 357 4.44 -4.22 1.45
N THR A 358 3.47 -5.05 1.80
CA THR A 358 3.65 -6.52 1.73
C THR A 358 3.99 -6.94 0.30
N TYR A 359 3.23 -6.47 -0.68
CA TYR A 359 3.45 -6.84 -2.08
C TYR A 359 4.74 -6.24 -2.65
N LEU A 360 5.02 -4.97 -2.35
CA LEU A 360 6.23 -4.28 -2.79
C LEU A 360 7.50 -4.93 -2.22
N ASP A 361 7.48 -5.36 -0.96
CA ASP A 361 8.64 -6.00 -0.36
C ASP A 361 8.90 -7.41 -0.91
N ILE A 362 7.86 -8.20 -1.21
CA ILE A 362 8.01 -9.48 -1.94
C ILE A 362 8.75 -9.26 -3.27
N ILE A 363 8.31 -8.26 -4.02
CA ILE A 363 8.89 -7.91 -5.32
C ILE A 363 10.32 -7.37 -5.15
N TYR A 364 10.52 -6.48 -4.17
CA TYR A 364 11.83 -5.89 -3.88
C TYR A 364 12.86 -6.96 -3.52
N GLN A 365 12.57 -7.83 -2.55
CA GLN A 365 13.45 -8.93 -2.15
C GLN A 365 13.71 -9.93 -3.29
N LYS A 366 12.83 -10.02 -4.28
CA LYS A 366 13.06 -10.83 -5.49
C LYS A 366 14.04 -10.17 -6.46
N LEU A 367 13.98 -8.85 -6.58
CA LEU A 367 14.74 -8.09 -7.58
C LEU A 367 16.08 -7.57 -7.06
N ILE A 368 16.19 -7.31 -5.75
CA ILE A 368 17.37 -6.67 -5.16
C ILE A 368 18.62 -7.55 -5.25
N VAL A 369 18.47 -8.87 -5.23
CA VAL A 369 19.55 -9.86 -5.37
C VAL A 369 20.27 -9.77 -6.72
N GLU A 370 19.67 -9.14 -7.74
CA GLU A 370 20.30 -8.91 -9.05
C GLU A 370 21.25 -7.69 -9.04
N TYR A 371 21.32 -6.98 -7.91
CA TYR A 371 22.16 -5.80 -7.69
C TYR A 371 23.27 -6.03 -6.64
N GLU A 372 23.32 -7.24 -6.07
CA GLU A 372 24.44 -7.80 -5.29
C GLU A 372 25.56 -8.29 -6.23
#